data_AF-A0A915J3R4-F1
#
_entry.id   AF-A0A915J3R4-F1
#
_cell.length_a   1.000
_cell.length_b   1.000
_cell.length_c   1.000
_cell.angle_alpha   90.00
_cell.angle_beta   90.00
_cell.angle_gamma   90.00
#
_symmetry.space_group_name_H-M   'P 1'
#
loop_
_entity.id
_entity.type
_entity.pdbx_description
1 polymer ?
#
loop_
_entity_poly.entity_id
_entity_poly.type
_entity_poly.pdbx_seq_one_letter_code
_entity_poly.pdbx_strand_id
1 'polypeptide(L)'
;WISHPRFILLISTKNFVRQPVEANNLIDLPENYCEMINRTAKFKCPSLVTDDSRHPAVCLACGCILCSQAYCCQVTLESTGDQIGACTNHARCCTFGKGVFL
;
A
#
# COMPACT_ATOMS: atom_id res chain seq x y z
N TRP A 1 -8.83 23.92 -16.28
CA TRP A 1 -7.48 24.52 -16.20
C TRP A 1 -6.56 24.05 -17.34
N ILE A 2 -6.48 22.74 -17.64
CA ILE A 2 -5.67 22.21 -18.77
C ILE A 2 -6.15 22.70 -20.16
N SER A 3 -7.44 22.99 -20.31
CA SER A 3 -8.05 23.46 -21.57
C SER A 3 -7.99 24.97 -21.80
N HIS A 4 -7.28 25.73 -20.95
CA HIS A 4 -7.19 27.19 -21.11
C HIS A 4 -6.13 27.57 -22.18
N PRO A 5 -6.39 28.50 -23.11
CA PRO A 5 -5.49 28.82 -24.22
C PRO A 5 -4.08 29.26 -23.79
N ARG A 6 -3.99 30.06 -22.71
CA ARG A 6 -2.70 30.47 -22.11
C ARG A 6 -1.90 29.30 -21.55
N PHE A 7 -2.57 28.24 -21.08
CA PHE A 7 -1.88 27.07 -20.55
C PHE A 7 -1.20 26.29 -21.68
N ILE A 8 -1.88 26.11 -22.83
CA ILE A 8 -1.36 25.43 -24.03
C ILE A 8 -0.12 26.12 -24.63
N LEU A 9 -0.12 27.46 -24.67
CA LEU A 9 1.04 28.24 -25.12
C LEU A 9 2.27 28.08 -24.21
N LEU A 10 2.05 27.94 -22.90
CA LEU A 10 3.13 27.75 -21.93
C LEU A 10 3.75 26.35 -22.02
N ILE A 11 2.96 25.28 -22.20
CA ILE A 11 3.49 23.91 -22.36
C ILE A 11 4.31 23.70 -23.65
N SER A 12 4.05 24.47 -24.71
CA SER A 12 4.78 24.33 -25.99
C SER A 12 6.22 24.89 -25.95
N THR A 13 6.56 25.69 -24.94
CA THR A 13 7.81 26.47 -24.93
C THR A 13 8.85 25.99 -23.91
N LYS A 14 8.54 25.00 -23.07
CA LYS A 14 9.44 24.46 -22.04
C LYS A 14 9.30 22.95 -21.89
N ASN A 15 10.41 22.26 -21.66
CA ASN A 15 10.45 20.86 -21.24
C ASN A 15 9.96 20.75 -19.79
N PHE A 16 8.65 20.58 -19.60
CA PHE A 16 8.07 20.31 -18.29
C PHE A 16 8.07 18.82 -17.98
N VAL A 17 8.38 18.48 -16.73
CA VAL A 17 8.16 17.14 -16.18
C VAL A 17 6.65 16.91 -16.16
N ARG A 18 6.16 15.91 -16.92
CA ARG A 18 4.76 15.47 -16.85
C ARG A 18 4.52 14.78 -15.51
N GLN A 19 3.99 15.51 -14.54
CA GLN A 19 3.55 14.96 -13.26
C GLN A 19 2.10 14.48 -13.34
N PRO A 20 1.80 13.41 -12.60
CA PRO A 20 1.83 12.04 -13.11
C PRO A 20 0.97 11.93 -14.36
N VAL A 21 1.45 11.20 -15.37
CA VAL A 21 0.71 11.01 -16.64
C VAL A 21 -0.61 10.25 -16.41
N GLU A 22 -0.67 9.43 -15.36
CA GLU A 22 -1.86 8.68 -14.93
C GLU A 22 -2.04 8.75 -13.41
N ALA A 23 -3.30 8.78 -12.96
CA ALA A 23 -3.62 8.75 -11.54
C ALA A 23 -3.19 7.40 -10.92
N ASN A 24 -2.64 7.44 -9.71
CA ASN A 24 -2.39 6.22 -8.95
C ASN A 24 -3.73 5.54 -8.66
N ASN A 25 -3.90 4.33 -9.18
CA ASN A 25 -5.07 3.51 -8.93
C ASN A 25 -4.79 2.55 -7.78
N LEU A 26 -5.84 2.21 -7.04
CA LEU A 26 -5.81 1.09 -6.12
C LEU A 26 -5.94 -0.22 -6.92
N ILE A 27 -5.60 -1.35 -6.29
CA ILE A 27 -5.84 -2.67 -6.87
C ILE A 27 -7.32 -2.87 -7.17
N ASP A 28 -7.60 -3.59 -8.26
CA ASP A 28 -8.93 -4.08 -8.52
C ASP A 28 -9.29 -5.15 -7.49
N LEU A 29 -10.46 -5.00 -6.88
CA LEU A 29 -11.02 -5.99 -5.97
C LEU A 29 -11.90 -6.97 -6.75
N PRO A 30 -11.96 -8.25 -6.33
CA PRO A 30 -12.90 -9.19 -6.92
C PRO A 30 -14.33 -8.69 -6.73
N GLU A 31 -15.20 -8.95 -7.71
CA GLU A 31 -16.62 -8.59 -7.66
C GLU A 31 -17.29 -9.15 -6.39
N ASN A 32 -16.89 -10.38 -6.01
CA ASN A 32 -17.30 -11.00 -4.76
C ASN A 32 -16.26 -10.74 -3.67
N TYR A 33 -16.56 -9.79 -2.78
CA TYR A 33 -15.74 -9.46 -1.61
C TYR A 33 -15.36 -10.69 -0.76
N CYS A 34 -16.24 -11.69 -0.68
CA CYS A 34 -15.99 -12.96 0.01
C CYS A 34 -14.76 -13.70 -0.52
N GLU A 35 -14.45 -13.61 -1.82
CA GLU A 35 -13.27 -14.25 -2.40
C GLU A 35 -11.99 -13.67 -1.82
N MET A 36 -11.90 -12.34 -1.75
CA MET A 36 -10.77 -11.65 -1.13
C MET A 36 -10.65 -12.05 0.34
N ILE A 37 -11.74 -12.01 1.10
CA ILE A 37 -11.72 -12.37 2.53
C ILE A 37 -11.26 -13.80 2.73
N ASN A 38 -11.75 -14.74 1.93
CA ASN A 38 -11.34 -16.14 2.00
C ASN A 38 -9.86 -16.33 1.61
N ARG A 39 -9.33 -15.55 0.67
CA ARG A 39 -7.91 -15.55 0.32
C ARG A 39 -7.06 -15.00 1.46
N THR A 40 -7.48 -13.88 2.04
CA THR A 40 -6.80 -13.21 3.14
C THR A 40 -6.84 -14.05 4.42
N ALA A 41 -7.95 -14.73 4.71
CA ALA A 41 -8.08 -15.64 5.85
C ALA A 41 -7.16 -16.87 5.79
N LYS A 42 -6.75 -17.30 4.59
CA LYS A 42 -5.79 -18.40 4.40
C LYS A 42 -4.33 -17.98 4.59
N PHE A 43 -4.06 -16.67 4.74
CA PHE A 43 -2.72 -16.18 5.00
C PHE A 43 -2.21 -16.74 6.33
N LYS A 44 -0.97 -17.25 6.34
CA LYS A 44 -0.30 -17.70 7.57
C LYS A 44 0.84 -16.76 7.89
N CYS A 45 0.88 -16.26 9.12
CA CYS A 45 1.95 -15.37 9.58
C CYS A 45 3.28 -16.14 9.60
N PRO A 46 4.33 -15.67 8.91
CA PRO A 46 5.62 -16.38 8.86
C PRO A 46 6.33 -16.40 10.22
N SER A 47 6.03 -15.45 11.11
CA SER A 47 6.64 -15.38 12.45
C SER A 47 5.96 -16.27 13.49
N LEU A 48 4.77 -16.81 13.20
CA LEU A 48 4.03 -17.68 14.12
C LEU A 48 3.93 -19.08 13.50
N VAL A 49 4.45 -20.08 14.21
CA VAL A 49 4.39 -21.49 13.77
C VAL A 49 2.98 -22.08 13.92
N THR A 50 2.15 -21.49 14.79
CA THR A 50 0.74 -21.85 14.99
C THR A 50 -0.17 -21.23 13.93
N ASP A 51 -1.20 -21.98 13.52
CA ASP A 51 -2.13 -21.66 12.42
C ASP A 51 -3.07 -20.46 12.69
N ASP A 52 -2.87 -19.77 13.81
CA ASP A 52 -3.70 -18.63 14.19
C ASP A 52 -3.22 -17.37 13.45
N SER A 53 -3.71 -17.21 12.23
CA SER A 53 -3.60 -15.96 11.47
C SER A 53 -4.42 -14.86 12.15
N ARG A 54 -3.79 -14.15 13.08
CA ARG A 54 -4.46 -13.09 13.82
C ARG A 54 -4.40 -11.80 13.00
N HIS A 55 -5.49 -11.56 12.28
CA HIS A 55 -5.83 -10.32 11.58
C HIS A 55 -4.89 -9.99 10.40
N PRO A 56 -4.95 -10.78 9.31
CA PRO A 56 -4.34 -10.40 8.05
C PRO A 56 -5.01 -9.16 7.44
N ALA A 57 -4.24 -8.34 6.74
CA ALA A 57 -4.71 -7.17 6.02
C ALA A 57 -4.09 -7.09 4.61
N VAL A 58 -4.83 -6.56 3.65
CA VAL A 58 -4.40 -6.43 2.24
C VAL A 58 -4.07 -4.97 1.92
N CYS A 59 -2.88 -4.70 1.39
CA CYS A 59 -2.53 -3.36 0.92
C CYS A 59 -3.26 -3.04 -0.38
N LEU A 60 -4.10 -2.01 -0.40
CA LEU A 60 -4.83 -1.61 -1.61
C LEU A 60 -3.95 -0.94 -2.67
N ALA A 61 -2.73 -0.56 -2.33
CA ALA A 61 -1.80 0.02 -3.31
C ALA A 61 -1.04 -1.04 -4.13
N CYS A 62 -0.82 -2.24 -3.58
CA CYS A 62 -0.01 -3.27 -4.25
C CYS A 62 -0.56 -4.71 -4.17
N GLY A 63 -1.58 -4.97 -3.35
CA GLY A 63 -2.19 -6.30 -3.17
C GLY A 63 -1.47 -7.22 -2.17
N CYS A 64 -0.40 -6.78 -1.51
CA CYS A 64 0.31 -7.59 -0.53
C CYS A 64 -0.53 -7.85 0.73
N ILE A 65 -0.50 -9.09 1.23
CA ILE A 65 -1.15 -9.50 2.47
C ILE A 65 -0.12 -9.46 3.61
N LEU A 66 -0.46 -8.80 4.71
CA LEU A 66 0.44 -8.49 5.84
C LEU A 66 -0.29 -8.68 7.17
N CYS A 67 0.47 -8.79 8.26
CA CYS A 67 -0.12 -8.77 9.61
C CYS A 67 -0.51 -7.34 10.01
N SER A 68 -1.77 -7.12 10.37
CA SER A 68 -2.27 -5.80 10.80
C SER A 68 -1.83 -5.41 12.21
N GLN A 69 -1.64 -6.40 13.09
CA GLN A 69 -1.26 -6.17 14.48
C GLN A 69 0.25 -6.16 14.66
N ALA A 70 0.74 -5.28 15.53
CA ALA A 70 2.16 -5.15 15.85
C ALA A 70 2.70 -6.24 16.78
N TYR A 71 1.94 -7.28 17.15
CA TYR A 71 2.44 -8.35 18.04
C TYR A 71 3.31 -9.40 17.34
N CYS A 72 3.35 -9.38 16.00
CA CYS A 72 4.14 -10.29 15.17
C CYS A 72 4.70 -9.55 13.95
N CYS A 73 5.70 -10.13 13.28
CA CYS A 73 6.36 -9.52 12.12
C CYS A 73 6.86 -8.09 12.37
N GLN A 74 7.38 -7.82 13.57
CA GLN A 74 7.97 -6.53 13.92
C GLN A 74 9.34 -6.36 13.24
N VAL A 75 9.68 -5.12 12.92
CA VAL A 75 10.98 -4.72 12.38
C VAL A 75 11.53 -3.57 13.21
N THR A 76 12.80 -3.67 13.61
CA THR A 76 13.52 -2.58 14.26
C THR A 76 13.94 -1.54 13.23
N LEU A 77 13.57 -0.29 13.42
CA LEU A 77 14.10 0.82 12.63
C LEU A 77 15.54 1.12 13.06
N GLU A 78 16.50 0.96 12.15
CA GLU A 78 17.92 1.23 12.43
C GLU A 78 18.20 2.67 12.89
N SER A 79 17.38 3.64 12.44
CA SER A 79 17.56 5.06 12.75
C SER A 79 17.13 5.46 14.16
N THR A 80 16.11 4.82 14.73
CA THR A 80 15.52 5.22 16.02
C THR A 80 15.54 4.11 17.07
N GLY A 81 15.72 2.84 16.66
CA GLY A 81 15.62 1.68 17.53
C GLY A 81 14.18 1.21 17.78
N ASP A 82 13.18 1.87 17.21
CA ASP A 82 11.77 1.55 17.45
C ASP A 82 11.34 0.27 16.73
N GLN A 83 10.50 -0.54 17.40
CA GLN A 83 9.83 -1.68 16.79
C GLN A 83 8.55 -1.23 16.07
N ILE A 84 8.47 -1.48 14.77
CA ILE A 84 7.27 -1.20 13.97
C ILE A 84 6.67 -2.49 13.40
N GLY A 85 5.33 -2.54 13.32
CA GLY A 85 4.62 -3.68 12.74
C GLY A 85 4.75 -3.76 11.21
N ALA A 86 4.39 -4.92 10.66
CA ALA A 86 4.49 -5.21 9.22
C ALA A 86 3.77 -4.19 8.33
N CYS A 87 2.52 -3.80 8.65
CA CYS A 87 1.77 -2.81 7.87
C CYS A 87 2.44 -1.43 7.89
N THR A 88 2.94 -0.98 9.04
CA THR A 88 3.64 0.31 9.16
C THR A 88 4.94 0.31 8.36
N ASN A 89 5.72 -0.77 8.46
CA ASN A 89 6.95 -0.92 7.67
C ASN A 89 6.65 -0.91 6.17
N HIS A 90 5.64 -1.69 5.74
CA HIS A 90 5.23 -1.75 4.34
C HIS A 90 4.72 -0.41 3.82
N ALA A 91 3.94 0.33 4.61
CA ALA A 91 3.40 1.63 4.22
C ALA A 91 4.51 2.62 3.86
N ARG A 92 5.66 2.59 4.55
CA ARG A 92 6.82 3.45 4.27
C ARG A 92 7.37 3.25 2.86
N CYS A 93 7.42 2.00 2.39
CA CYS A 93 7.95 1.67 1.06
C CYS A 93 6.88 1.75 -0.04
N CYS A 94 5.65 1.32 0.23
CA CYS A 94 4.61 1.19 -0.78
C CYS A 94 3.78 2.47 -0.99
N THR A 95 3.51 3.21 0.08
CA THR A 95 2.56 4.35 0.08
C THR A 95 3.14 5.61 0.74
N PHE A 96 4.46 5.70 0.82
CA PHE A 96 5.18 6.81 1.44
C PHE A 96 4.68 7.14 2.87
N GLY A 97 4.38 6.10 3.65
CA GLY A 97 3.99 6.18 5.05
C GLY A 97 2.51 6.47 5.33
N LYS A 98 1.63 6.51 4.32
CA LYS A 98 0.20 6.76 4.52
C LYS A 98 -0.62 5.50 4.80
N GLY A 99 -0.35 4.40 4.09
CA GLY A 99 -0.96 3.10 4.29
C GLY A 99 -2.45 3.05 3.97
N VAL A 100 -2.84 2.25 2.98
CA VAL A 100 -4.26 1.96 2.71
C VAL A 100 -4.42 0.45 2.71
N PHE A 101 -5.22 -0.06 3.66
CA PHE A 101 -5.35 -1.49 3.91
C PHE A 101 -6.83 -1.88 4.13
N LEU A 102 -7.17 -3.12 3.75
CA LEU A 102 -8.43 -3.81 4.09
C LEU A 102 -8.16 -4.94 5.09
#